data_AF-A0A1I3H3P2-F1
#
_entry.id   AF-A0A1I3H3P2-F1
#
_cell.length_a   1.000
_cell.length_b   1.000
_cell.length_c   1.000
_cell.angle_alpha   90.00
_cell.angle_beta   90.00
_cell.angle_gamma   90.00
#
_symmetry.space_group_name_H-M   'P 1'
#
loop_
_entity.id
_entity.type
_entity.pdbx_description
1 polymer ?
#
loop_
_entity_poly.entity_id
_entity_poly.type
_entity_poly.pdbx_seq_one_letter_code
_entity_poly.pdbx_strand_id
1 'polypeptide(L)'
;MTKTLTIAALSVASAATLFAAPSAHAATESKTACPTPSKAEIKRSHDSKVDKPARGATAIKGVRVGHIPKGFTYGGVVTGKHDGVTEYGYQWGDDRANADPEQRSLWVRVLCWPDAKKLANLKRLPVTYGTFTGEVKTATIGGRQVLTKEGDGALGAGRYAGWVERKGVVVTVMAGTPLVAELDKIISGIRLP
;
A
#
# COMPACT_ATOMS: atom_id res chain seq x y z
N MET A 1 -17.82 51.17 66.94
CA MET A 1 -17.49 49.96 67.73
C MET A 1 -18.05 48.76 66.99
N THR A 2 -17.35 47.71 66.59
CA THR A 2 -15.92 47.41 66.50
C THR A 2 -15.88 46.29 65.45
N LYS A 3 -15.19 46.49 64.32
CA LYS A 3 -15.10 45.50 63.25
C LYS A 3 -14.12 44.40 63.66
N THR A 4 -14.60 43.18 63.54
CA THR A 4 -13.98 41.91 63.90
C THR A 4 -12.94 41.48 62.87
N LEU A 5 -11.78 41.06 63.39
CA LEU A 5 -10.76 40.11 62.93
C LEU A 5 -10.12 40.25 61.51
N THR A 6 -8.80 40.26 61.27
CA THR A 6 -7.61 39.50 61.77
C THR A 6 -7.10 38.52 60.69
N ILE A 7 -5.93 38.86 60.11
CA ILE A 7 -4.74 38.00 59.79
C ILE A 7 -4.64 37.18 58.48
N ALA A 8 -3.48 37.44 57.83
CA ALA A 8 -2.52 36.59 57.07
C ALA A 8 -3.03 35.72 55.90
N ALA A 9 -2.54 35.98 54.69
CA ALA A 9 -1.29 35.46 54.09
C ALA A 9 -1.40 33.99 53.65
N LEU A 10 -1.16 33.74 52.37
CA LEU A 10 -0.07 32.88 51.89
C LEU A 10 -0.13 32.86 50.35
N SER A 11 0.93 33.34 49.73
CA SER A 11 1.25 33.09 48.34
C SER A 11 1.57 31.61 48.18
N VAL A 12 0.76 30.88 47.43
CA VAL A 12 1.11 29.51 46.99
C VAL A 12 1.11 29.49 45.48
N ALA A 13 2.29 29.15 44.95
CA ALA A 13 2.60 29.01 43.54
C ALA A 13 1.58 28.10 42.83
N SER A 14 0.95 28.61 41.78
CA SER A 14 0.18 27.78 40.87
C SER A 14 1.15 27.08 39.92
N ALA A 15 1.21 25.76 40.03
CA ALA A 15 1.94 24.89 39.14
C ALA A 15 1.53 25.13 37.68
N ALA A 16 2.50 25.41 36.82
CA ALA A 16 2.33 25.39 35.38
C ALA A 16 1.97 23.97 34.95
N THR A 17 0.67 23.72 34.77
CA THR A 17 0.20 22.55 34.04
C THR A 17 0.52 22.79 32.58
N LEU A 18 1.63 22.19 32.11
CA LEU A 18 1.86 21.92 30.70
C LEU A 18 0.74 20.97 30.25
N PHE A 19 -0.40 21.54 29.88
CA PHE A 19 -1.33 20.86 29.00
C PHE A 19 -0.62 20.72 27.66
N ALA A 20 -0.01 19.55 27.46
CA ALA A 20 0.31 19.04 26.15
C ALA A 20 -0.98 19.08 25.33
N ALA A 21 -1.18 20.16 24.57
CA ALA A 21 -2.23 20.24 23.58
C ALA A 21 -2.02 19.04 22.65
N PRO A 22 -2.99 18.10 22.53
CA PRO A 22 -2.90 17.12 21.47
C PRO A 22 -2.82 17.93 20.19
N SER A 23 -1.74 17.72 19.45
CA SER A 23 -1.52 18.34 18.16
C SER A 23 -2.71 17.96 17.28
N ALA A 24 -3.69 18.86 17.20
CA ALA A 24 -4.81 18.77 16.29
C ALA A 24 -4.32 19.04 14.86
N HIS A 25 -3.34 18.27 14.40
CA HIS A 25 -3.17 17.94 13.00
C HIS A 25 -4.16 16.81 12.66
N ALA A 26 -5.43 17.01 13.04
CA ALA A 26 -6.53 16.24 12.50
C ALA A 26 -6.82 16.80 11.10
N ALA A 27 -5.96 16.39 10.16
CA ALA A 27 -6.27 16.13 8.76
C ALA A 27 -7.52 16.82 8.21
N THR A 28 -7.41 18.12 7.93
CA THR A 28 -8.16 18.79 6.87
C THR A 28 -7.35 18.75 5.57
N GLU A 29 -6.75 17.60 5.26
CA GLU A 29 -6.43 17.28 3.86
C GLU A 29 -7.66 16.64 3.26
N SER A 30 -8.22 17.29 2.24
CA SER A 30 -9.26 16.73 1.39
C SER A 30 -8.84 15.32 0.96
N LYS A 31 -9.39 14.31 1.65
CA LYS A 31 -9.17 12.88 1.42
C LYS A 31 -9.51 12.57 -0.04
N THR A 32 -8.51 12.61 -0.91
CA THR A 32 -8.51 11.67 -2.03
C THR A 32 -8.29 10.31 -1.38
N ALA A 33 -9.39 9.68 -0.98
CA ALA A 33 -9.35 8.52 -0.11
C ALA A 33 -8.45 7.45 -0.73
N CYS A 34 -7.53 6.94 0.08
CA CYS A 34 -6.82 5.71 -0.18
C CYS A 34 -7.85 4.65 -0.62
N PRO A 35 -7.69 4.02 -1.80
CA PRO A 35 -8.64 3.00 -2.22
C PRO A 35 -8.40 1.75 -1.37
N THR A 36 -9.29 1.53 -0.41
CA THR A 36 -9.20 0.45 0.57
C THR A 36 -10.18 -0.67 0.23
N PRO A 37 -9.75 -1.95 0.28
CA PRO A 37 -10.63 -3.11 0.24
C PRO A 37 -11.74 -3.06 1.28
N SER A 38 -12.91 -3.60 0.95
CA SER A 38 -14.00 -3.66 1.92
C SER A 38 -13.67 -4.61 3.08
N LYS A 39 -14.24 -4.37 4.26
CA LYS A 39 -14.08 -5.30 5.39
C LYS A 39 -14.53 -6.72 5.06
N ALA A 40 -15.59 -6.86 4.25
CA ALA A 40 -16.08 -8.17 3.80
C ALA A 40 -15.07 -8.88 2.88
N GLU A 41 -14.37 -8.13 2.05
CA GLU A 41 -13.32 -8.63 1.16
C GLU A 41 -12.12 -9.14 1.95
N ILE A 42 -11.66 -8.34 2.92
CA ILE A 42 -10.56 -8.70 3.82
C ILE A 42 -10.92 -9.96 4.61
N LYS A 43 -12.14 -10.00 5.19
CA LYS A 43 -12.62 -11.15 5.95
C LYS A 43 -12.73 -12.40 5.08
N ARG A 44 -13.27 -12.30 3.86
CA ARG A 44 -13.37 -13.45 2.95
C ARG A 44 -11.99 -14.03 2.63
N SER A 45 -11.02 -13.18 2.34
CA SER A 45 -9.67 -13.64 2.02
C SER A 45 -8.98 -14.28 3.23
N HIS A 46 -9.10 -13.66 4.41
CA HIS A 46 -8.56 -14.19 5.66
C HIS A 46 -9.18 -15.55 6.05
N ASP A 47 -10.50 -15.71 5.90
CA ASP A 47 -11.20 -16.93 6.32
C ASP A 47 -11.06 -18.09 5.33
N SER A 48 -10.57 -17.83 4.11
CA SER A 48 -10.45 -18.87 3.09
C SER A 48 -9.17 -19.68 3.26
N LYS A 49 -9.29 -21.01 3.36
CA LYS A 49 -8.14 -21.93 3.36
C LYS A 49 -7.38 -21.95 2.03
N VAL A 50 -8.08 -21.61 0.94
CA VAL A 50 -7.55 -21.47 -0.41
C VAL A 50 -8.33 -20.32 -1.02
N ASP A 51 -7.85 -19.08 -0.84
CA ASP A 51 -8.46 -17.95 -1.53
C ASP A 51 -8.20 -18.14 -3.03
N LYS A 52 -9.28 -18.39 -3.77
CA LYS A 52 -9.26 -18.46 -5.22
C LYS A 52 -9.89 -17.16 -5.66
N PRO A 53 -9.26 -16.37 -6.56
CA PRO A 53 -9.98 -15.25 -7.16
C PRO A 53 -11.30 -15.82 -7.69
N ALA A 54 -12.44 -15.19 -7.36
CA ALA A 54 -13.72 -15.64 -7.90
C ALA A 54 -13.53 -15.80 -9.42
N ARG A 55 -13.87 -16.97 -10.00
CA ARG A 55 -13.47 -17.30 -11.39
C ARG A 55 -13.74 -16.11 -12.33
N GLY A 56 -12.70 -15.53 -12.90
CA GLY A 56 -12.80 -14.36 -13.80
C GLY A 56 -12.87 -12.99 -13.12
N ALA A 57 -12.66 -12.90 -11.80
CA ALA A 57 -12.64 -11.64 -11.07
C ALA A 57 -11.36 -10.84 -11.38
N THR A 58 -11.50 -9.91 -12.30
CA THR A 58 -10.55 -8.83 -12.62
C THR A 58 -10.74 -7.61 -11.71
N ALA A 59 -11.62 -7.71 -10.71
CA ALA A 59 -12.04 -6.58 -9.92
C ALA A 59 -12.18 -6.99 -8.46
N ILE A 60 -11.47 -6.28 -7.60
CA ILE A 60 -11.68 -6.35 -6.17
C ILE A 60 -11.94 -4.93 -5.68
N LYS A 61 -12.88 -4.74 -4.74
CA LYS A 61 -13.36 -3.40 -4.39
C LYS A 61 -12.18 -2.55 -3.91
N GLY A 62 -11.75 -1.57 -4.70
CA GLY A 62 -10.54 -0.77 -4.45
C GLY A 62 -9.45 -0.88 -5.53
N VAL A 63 -9.34 -2.01 -6.24
CA VAL A 63 -8.38 -2.22 -7.34
C VAL A 63 -9.00 -3.12 -8.41
N ARG A 64 -9.12 -2.62 -9.64
CA ARG A 64 -9.44 -3.45 -10.80
C ARG A 64 -8.16 -3.79 -11.54
N VAL A 65 -7.87 -5.07 -11.74
CA VAL A 65 -6.78 -5.58 -12.59
C VAL A 65 -7.44 -6.14 -13.84
N GLY A 66 -7.65 -5.29 -14.85
CA GLY A 66 -8.41 -5.60 -16.07
C GLY A 66 -7.81 -6.72 -16.94
N HIS A 67 -6.55 -7.11 -16.70
CA HIS A 67 -5.89 -8.24 -17.36
C HIS A 67 -5.16 -9.10 -16.33
N ILE A 68 -5.63 -10.34 -16.16
CA ILE A 68 -4.97 -11.38 -15.37
C ILE A 68 -4.78 -12.57 -16.31
N PRO A 69 -3.52 -12.93 -16.67
CA PRO A 69 -3.23 -14.08 -17.50
C PRO A 69 -3.89 -15.37 -16.98
N LYS A 70 -4.30 -16.27 -17.88
CA LYS A 70 -4.91 -17.55 -17.48
C LYS A 70 -3.92 -18.39 -16.67
N GLY A 71 -4.42 -19.24 -15.77
CA GLY A 71 -3.63 -20.27 -15.09
C GLY A 71 -3.25 -19.98 -13.64
N PHE A 72 -3.69 -18.87 -13.05
CA PHE A 72 -3.63 -18.71 -11.60
C PHE A 72 -4.67 -19.60 -10.91
N THR A 73 -4.23 -20.33 -9.89
CA THR A 73 -5.08 -21.20 -9.08
C THR A 73 -5.37 -20.60 -7.70
N TYR A 74 -4.54 -19.67 -7.23
CA TYR A 74 -4.62 -19.03 -5.92
C TYR A 74 -4.64 -17.50 -6.03
N GLY A 75 -5.27 -16.87 -5.05
CA GLY A 75 -5.40 -15.44 -4.86
C GLY A 75 -5.29 -15.10 -3.36
N GLY A 76 -5.02 -13.85 -2.99
CA GLY A 76 -5.06 -13.42 -1.59
C GLY A 76 -5.06 -11.90 -1.46
N VAL A 77 -5.80 -11.38 -0.48
CA VAL A 77 -5.74 -9.97 -0.04
C VAL A 77 -4.67 -9.83 1.02
N VAL A 78 -3.72 -8.93 0.81
CA VAL A 78 -2.78 -8.50 1.85
C VAL A 78 -3.21 -7.12 2.34
N THR A 79 -3.27 -6.92 3.66
CA THR A 79 -3.51 -5.60 4.26
C THR A 79 -2.51 -5.34 5.37
N GLY A 80 -1.89 -4.16 5.37
CA GLY A 80 -0.88 -3.78 6.37
C GLY A 80 -0.88 -2.29 6.67
N LYS A 81 -0.39 -1.93 7.85
CA LYS A 81 -0.06 -0.55 8.24
C LYS A 81 1.29 -0.55 8.92
N HIS A 82 2.22 0.23 8.39
CA HIS A 82 3.57 0.39 8.95
C HIS A 82 4.17 1.71 8.45
N ASP A 83 5.02 2.36 9.26
CA ASP A 83 5.84 3.51 8.85
C ASP A 83 5.08 4.63 8.10
N GLY A 84 3.86 4.94 8.52
CA GLY A 84 3.01 5.96 7.89
C GLY A 84 2.43 5.55 6.52
N VAL A 85 2.63 4.30 6.12
CA VAL A 85 2.08 3.69 4.91
C VAL A 85 0.97 2.72 5.29
N THR A 86 -0.08 2.74 4.48
CA THR A 86 -1.09 1.70 4.49
C THR A 86 -1.00 0.92 3.19
N GLU A 87 -0.81 -0.40 3.28
CA GLU A 87 -0.69 -1.31 2.15
C GLU A 87 -1.96 -2.13 1.99
N TYR A 88 -2.40 -2.25 0.74
CA TYR A 88 -3.44 -3.18 0.31
C TYR A 88 -2.98 -3.86 -0.97
N GLY A 89 -2.98 -5.18 -1.03
CA GLY A 89 -2.46 -5.90 -2.19
C GLY A 89 -3.25 -7.14 -2.53
N TYR A 90 -3.07 -7.58 -3.77
CA TYR A 90 -3.58 -8.82 -4.30
C TYR A 90 -2.46 -9.63 -4.88
N GLN A 91 -2.28 -10.84 -4.35
CA GLN A 91 -1.34 -11.80 -4.86
C GLN A 91 -2.08 -12.89 -5.61
N TRP A 92 -1.57 -13.31 -6.76
CA TRP A 92 -2.02 -14.45 -7.53
C TRP A 92 -0.85 -15.40 -7.76
N GLY A 93 -1.12 -16.70 -7.68
CA GLY A 93 -0.15 -17.78 -7.96
C GLY A 93 -0.83 -18.99 -8.60
N ASP A 94 -0.06 -19.90 -9.20
CA ASP A 94 -0.56 -21.17 -9.75
C ASP A 94 -0.29 -22.36 -8.80
N ASP A 95 -0.80 -23.56 -9.15
CA ASP A 95 -0.64 -24.80 -8.37
C ASP A 95 0.80 -25.24 -8.13
N ARG A 96 1.73 -24.67 -8.89
CA ARG A 96 3.13 -25.02 -8.79
C ARG A 96 3.85 -24.09 -7.81
N ALA A 97 3.26 -22.95 -7.40
CA ALA A 97 3.80 -21.84 -6.58
C ALA A 97 4.76 -22.22 -5.42
N ASN A 98 4.63 -23.41 -4.84
CA ASN A 98 5.47 -23.90 -3.74
C ASN A 98 6.75 -24.64 -4.19
N ALA A 99 6.94 -24.89 -5.49
CA ALA A 99 7.95 -25.82 -6.00
C ALA A 99 9.04 -25.20 -6.90
N ASP A 100 8.85 -24.00 -7.46
CA ASP A 100 9.85 -23.38 -8.36
C ASP A 100 9.82 -21.83 -8.30
N PRO A 101 10.94 -21.17 -7.96
CA PRO A 101 11.03 -19.71 -7.89
C PRO A 101 10.86 -18.97 -9.23
N GLU A 102 10.84 -19.64 -10.39
CA GLU A 102 10.57 -19.07 -11.73
C GLU A 102 9.07 -18.97 -12.07
N GLN A 103 8.19 -19.21 -11.09
CA GLN A 103 6.77 -19.43 -11.34
C GLN A 103 5.94 -18.18 -11.64
N ARG A 104 4.74 -18.45 -12.16
CA ARG A 104 3.72 -17.47 -12.50
C ARG A 104 3.13 -16.86 -11.22
N SER A 105 3.83 -15.86 -10.70
CA SER A 105 3.37 -15.01 -9.60
C SER A 105 2.99 -13.63 -10.13
N LEU A 106 1.91 -13.07 -9.59
CA LEU A 106 1.55 -11.68 -9.82
C LEU A 106 1.17 -11.06 -8.49
N TRP A 107 1.80 -9.96 -8.12
CA TRP A 107 1.43 -9.21 -6.92
C TRP A 107 1.21 -7.75 -7.28
N VAL A 108 -0.03 -7.29 -7.15
CA VAL A 108 -0.39 -5.88 -7.32
C VAL A 108 -0.65 -5.28 -5.94
N ARG A 109 0.03 -4.18 -5.60
CA ARG A 109 -0.18 -3.47 -4.34
C ARG A 109 -0.55 -2.03 -4.58
N VAL A 110 -1.46 -1.53 -3.76
CA VAL A 110 -1.75 -0.12 -3.55
C VAL A 110 -1.19 0.27 -2.20
N LEU A 111 -0.37 1.30 -2.20
CA LEU A 111 0.25 1.87 -1.01
C LEU A 111 -0.23 3.30 -0.87
N CYS A 112 -0.81 3.59 0.28
CA CYS A 112 -1.25 4.93 0.64
C CYS A 112 -0.20 5.57 1.51
N TRP A 113 0.51 6.51 0.91
CA TRP A 113 1.71 7.13 1.43
C TRP A 113 1.71 8.62 1.07
N PRO A 114 1.42 9.53 2.02
CA PRO A 114 1.24 10.96 1.75
C PRO A 114 2.41 11.64 1.02
N ASP A 115 3.64 11.15 1.23
CA ASP A 115 4.85 11.70 0.60
C ASP A 115 5.00 11.32 -0.89
N ALA A 116 4.16 10.41 -1.41
CA ALA A 116 4.17 10.00 -2.80
C ALA A 116 3.58 11.09 -3.70
N LYS A 117 4.42 12.04 -4.13
CA LYS A 117 4.01 13.17 -4.98
C LYS A 117 4.52 13.07 -6.41
N LYS A 118 5.67 12.42 -6.61
CA LYS A 118 6.33 12.22 -7.90
C LYS A 118 7.00 10.85 -7.94
N LEU A 119 7.26 10.37 -9.16
CA LEU A 119 7.87 9.05 -9.39
C LEU A 119 9.18 8.84 -8.60
N ALA A 120 10.01 9.87 -8.48
CA ALA A 120 11.25 9.82 -7.72
C ALA A 120 11.07 9.52 -6.23
N ASN A 121 9.89 9.79 -5.63
CA ASN A 121 9.63 9.44 -4.23
C ASN A 121 9.64 7.93 -3.99
N LEU A 122 9.36 7.10 -5.00
CA LEU A 122 9.31 5.64 -4.82
C LEU A 122 10.64 5.03 -4.37
N LYS A 123 11.78 5.70 -4.64
CA LYS A 123 13.10 5.27 -4.17
C LYS A 123 13.26 5.28 -2.65
N ARG A 124 12.39 6.03 -1.96
CA ARG A 124 12.37 6.20 -0.49
C ARG A 124 11.03 5.77 0.11
N LEU A 125 10.31 4.90 -0.58
CA LEU A 125 9.09 4.28 -0.11
C LEU A 125 9.40 3.42 1.14
N PRO A 126 8.78 3.68 2.30
CA PRO A 126 9.08 2.97 3.54
C PRO A 126 8.30 1.66 3.60
N VAL A 127 8.71 0.71 2.77
CA VAL A 127 8.20 -0.67 2.74
C VAL A 127 9.34 -1.62 3.03
N THR A 128 9.06 -2.68 3.79
CA THR A 128 10.04 -3.73 4.09
C THR A 128 10.39 -4.55 2.84
N TYR A 129 9.40 -4.78 1.96
CA TYR A 129 9.56 -5.59 0.76
C TYR A 129 9.14 -4.83 -0.51
N GLY A 130 9.93 -4.97 -1.58
CA GLY A 130 9.70 -4.31 -2.86
C GLY A 130 10.04 -2.82 -2.85
N THR A 131 11.27 -2.49 -2.49
CA THR A 131 11.83 -1.15 -2.60
C THR A 131 12.37 -0.88 -4.00
N PHE A 132 12.44 0.40 -4.37
CA PHE A 132 13.13 0.87 -5.58
C PHE A 132 14.53 1.39 -5.24
N THR A 133 15.34 0.55 -4.60
CA THR A 133 16.76 0.78 -4.34
C THR A 133 17.64 0.05 -5.36
N GLY A 134 18.89 0.49 -5.53
CA GLY A 134 19.82 -0.10 -6.48
C GLY A 134 19.58 0.33 -7.93
N GLU A 135 19.80 -0.59 -8.88
CA GLU A 135 19.62 -0.33 -10.31
C GLU A 135 18.14 -0.27 -10.69
N VAL A 136 17.62 0.96 -10.72
CA VAL A 136 16.23 1.24 -11.09
C VAL A 136 16.20 2.07 -12.35
N LYS A 137 15.40 1.62 -13.32
CA LYS A 137 15.19 2.31 -14.61
C LYS A 137 13.82 2.99 -14.60
N THR A 138 13.71 4.10 -15.33
CA THR A 138 12.41 4.70 -15.65
C THR A 138 11.98 4.16 -17.00
N ALA A 139 10.71 3.77 -17.13
CA ALA A 139 10.15 3.26 -18.38
C ALA A 139 8.69 3.71 -18.54
N THR A 140 8.19 3.60 -19.76
CA THR A 140 6.74 3.69 -20.03
C THR A 140 6.20 2.28 -20.21
N ILE A 141 5.28 1.84 -19.35
CA ILE A 141 4.66 0.52 -19.42
C ILE A 141 3.15 0.67 -19.18
N GLY A 142 2.33 0.07 -20.03
CA GLY A 142 0.87 0.15 -19.96
C GLY A 142 0.34 1.57 -20.04
N GLY A 143 1.05 2.46 -20.77
CA GLY A 143 0.74 3.89 -20.86
C GLY A 143 1.12 4.72 -19.63
N ARG A 144 1.84 4.16 -18.65
CA ARG A 144 2.25 4.87 -17.42
C ARG A 144 3.76 5.03 -17.34
N GLN A 145 4.19 6.15 -16.75
CA GLN A 145 5.58 6.33 -16.35
C GLN A 145 5.83 5.58 -15.04
N VAL A 146 6.73 4.59 -15.07
CA VAL A 146 7.01 3.69 -13.94
C VAL A 146 8.50 3.69 -13.61
N LEU A 147 8.82 3.42 -12.34
CA LEU A 147 10.11 2.89 -11.96
C LEU A 147 10.06 1.38 -12.13
N THR A 148 11.14 0.80 -12.63
CA THR A 148 11.24 -0.64 -12.84
C THR A 148 12.62 -1.16 -12.47
N LYS A 149 12.65 -2.37 -11.92
CA LYS A 149 13.87 -3.12 -11.62
C LYS A 149 13.61 -4.61 -11.76
N GLU A 150 14.66 -5.40 -11.88
CA GLU A 150 14.55 -6.85 -11.82
C GLU A 150 14.07 -7.27 -10.42
N GLY A 151 13.23 -8.31 -10.39
CA GLY A 151 12.88 -8.99 -9.16
C GLY A 151 13.95 -10.03 -8.88
N ASP A 152 14.63 -9.90 -7.76
CA ASP A 152 15.85 -10.64 -7.43
C ASP A 152 15.90 -11.06 -5.95
N GLY A 153 14.75 -11.07 -5.25
CA GLY A 153 14.72 -11.27 -3.82
C GLY A 153 13.33 -11.57 -3.26
N ALA A 154 12.99 -10.97 -2.11
CA ALA A 154 11.84 -11.30 -1.28
C ALA A 154 10.44 -11.26 -1.96
N LEU A 155 10.32 -10.68 -3.17
CA LEU A 155 9.08 -10.68 -3.95
C LEU A 155 9.05 -11.74 -5.07
N GLY A 156 10.12 -12.50 -5.26
CA GLY A 156 10.32 -13.48 -6.34
C GLY A 156 11.17 -12.97 -7.50
N ALA A 157 11.46 -13.86 -8.44
CA ALA A 157 12.14 -13.56 -9.70
C ALA A 157 11.18 -12.90 -10.71
N GLY A 158 11.67 -12.00 -11.56
CA GLY A 158 10.90 -11.43 -12.66
C GLY A 158 11.06 -9.92 -12.80
N ARG A 159 9.96 -9.18 -12.94
CA ARG A 159 9.98 -7.73 -13.10
C ARG A 159 9.11 -7.02 -12.06
N TYR A 160 9.73 -6.10 -11.35
CA TYR A 160 9.05 -5.19 -10.43
C TYR A 160 8.88 -3.82 -11.07
N ALA A 161 7.68 -3.27 -10.96
CA ALA A 161 7.32 -1.95 -11.48
C ALA A 161 6.48 -1.18 -10.47
N GLY A 162 6.56 0.14 -10.47
CA GLY A 162 5.71 0.96 -9.62
C GLY A 162 5.64 2.40 -10.06
N TRP A 163 4.54 3.05 -9.72
CA TRP A 163 4.27 4.45 -10.07
C TRP A 163 3.42 5.14 -9.00
N VAL A 164 3.44 6.48 -9.03
CA VAL A 164 2.47 7.30 -8.30
C VAL A 164 1.22 7.42 -9.18
N GLU A 165 0.12 6.77 -8.79
CA GLU A 165 -1.15 6.86 -9.52
C GLU A 165 -1.78 8.25 -9.36
N ARG A 166 -1.71 8.77 -8.14
CA ARG A 166 -2.11 10.13 -7.75
C ARG A 166 -1.38 10.50 -6.48
N LYS A 167 -1.36 11.80 -6.11
CA LYS A 167 -0.71 12.25 -4.87
C LYS A 167 -1.21 11.41 -3.68
N GLY A 168 -0.27 10.83 -2.95
CA GLY A 168 -0.58 9.99 -1.78
C GLY A 168 -0.86 8.51 -2.08
N VAL A 169 -0.92 8.09 -3.35
CA VAL A 169 -1.27 6.73 -3.75
C VAL A 169 -0.27 6.19 -4.76
N VAL A 170 0.42 5.13 -4.37
CA VAL A 170 1.38 4.39 -5.18
C VAL A 170 0.78 3.05 -5.57
N VAL A 171 1.03 2.60 -6.78
CA VAL A 171 0.75 1.23 -7.20
C VAL A 171 2.07 0.55 -7.53
N THR A 172 2.21 -0.70 -7.10
CA THR A 172 3.36 -1.54 -7.45
C THR A 172 2.86 -2.87 -8.01
N VAL A 173 3.63 -3.43 -8.94
CA VAL A 173 3.34 -4.69 -9.61
C VAL A 173 4.64 -5.50 -9.61
N MET A 174 4.60 -6.67 -8.99
CA MET A 174 5.59 -7.71 -9.20
C MET A 174 4.99 -8.74 -10.15
N ALA A 175 5.61 -8.91 -11.31
CA ALA A 175 5.26 -9.95 -12.27
C ALA A 175 6.39 -10.96 -12.35
N GLY A 176 6.08 -12.23 -12.08
CA GLY A 176 7.02 -13.34 -12.25
C GLY A 176 7.55 -13.42 -13.68
N THR A 177 8.71 -14.03 -13.88
CA THR A 177 9.39 -14.15 -15.19
C THR A 177 8.44 -14.53 -16.35
N PRO A 178 7.53 -15.52 -16.21
CA PRO A 178 6.62 -15.91 -17.29
C PRO A 178 5.60 -14.83 -17.69
N LEU A 179 5.41 -13.80 -16.86
CA LEU A 179 4.43 -12.72 -17.04
C LEU A 179 5.05 -11.41 -17.52
N VAL A 180 6.39 -11.32 -17.58
CA VAL A 180 7.08 -10.08 -17.94
C VAL A 180 6.67 -9.59 -19.33
N ALA A 181 6.46 -10.50 -20.28
CA ALA A 181 6.00 -10.18 -21.63
C ALA A 181 4.56 -9.60 -21.66
N GLU A 182 3.75 -9.84 -20.63
CA GLU A 182 2.38 -9.34 -20.50
C GLU A 182 2.27 -8.11 -19.59
N LEU A 183 3.39 -7.63 -19.02
CA LEU A 183 3.40 -6.56 -18.03
C LEU A 183 2.73 -5.27 -18.53
N ASP A 184 2.85 -4.96 -19.81
CA ASP A 184 2.18 -3.82 -20.45
C ASP A 184 0.64 -3.91 -20.35
N LYS A 185 0.09 -5.09 -20.66
CA LYS A 185 -1.35 -5.36 -20.58
C LYS A 185 -1.83 -5.40 -19.13
N ILE A 186 -1.04 -5.99 -18.23
CA ILE A 186 -1.35 -6.03 -16.80
C ILE A 186 -1.44 -4.61 -16.25
N ILE A 187 -0.40 -3.79 -16.47
CA ILE A 187 -0.37 -2.42 -15.97
C ILE A 187 -1.50 -1.61 -16.59
N SER A 188 -1.64 -1.57 -17.92
CA SER A 188 -2.72 -0.79 -18.56
C SER A 188 -4.13 -1.17 -18.06
N GLY A 189 -4.35 -2.43 -17.69
CA GLY A 189 -5.59 -2.91 -17.11
C GLY A 189 -5.86 -2.46 -15.66
N ILE A 190 -4.85 -2.01 -14.92
CA ILE A 190 -5.02 -1.60 -13.52
C ILE A 190 -5.80 -0.30 -13.43
N ARG A 191 -6.86 -0.24 -12.62
CA ARG A 191 -7.63 0.98 -12.33
C ARG A 191 -7.97 1.06 -10.86
N LEU A 192 -7.76 2.24 -10.27
CA LEU A 192 -8.23 2.57 -8.93
C LEU A 192 -9.51 3.41 -9.03
N PRO A 193 -10.46 3.27 -8.08
CA PRO A 193 -11.60 4.17 -7.98
C PRO A 193 -11.18 5.59 -7.55
#